data_AF-A0A527CUT0-F1
#
_entry.id   AF-A0A527CUT0-F1
#
_cell.length_a   1.000
_cell.length_b   1.000
_cell.length_c   1.000
_cell.angle_alpha   90.00
_cell.angle_beta   90.00
_cell.angle_gamma   90.00
#
_symmetry.space_group_name_H-M   'P 1'
#
loop_
_entity.id
_entity.type
_entity.pdbx_description
1 polymer ?
#
loop_
_entity_poly.entity_id
_entity_poly.type
_entity_poly.pdbx_seq_one_letter_code
_entity_poly.pdbx_strand_id
1 'polypeptide(L)'
;MYPVGSNGASQAILDASCLAMHLAAGPTVEAALARYDGERRPATSAIVLANRQGGPEAVIDMVEARAPHGFDDIDAVASREERKSVVRGYA
;
A
#
# COMPACT_ATOMS: atom_id res chain seq x y z
N MET A 1 0.23 9.59 0.56
CA MET A 1 -0.39 8.26 0.75
C MET A 1 -1.73 8.45 1.46
N TYR A 2 -2.71 7.58 1.25
CA TYR A 2 -3.93 7.59 2.05
C TYR A 2 -3.67 6.96 3.44
N PRO A 3 -4.38 7.39 4.51
CA PRO A 3 -4.18 6.92 5.88
C PRO A 3 -4.84 5.54 6.10
N VAL A 4 -4.43 4.56 5.31
CA VAL A 4 -4.94 3.18 5.34
C VAL A 4 -3.77 2.21 5.53
N GLY A 5 -4.02 1.10 6.23
CA GLY A 5 -3.01 0.07 6.49
C GLY A 5 -1.74 0.62 7.14
N SER A 6 -0.58 0.21 6.62
CA SER A 6 0.75 0.63 7.10
C SER A 6 1.32 1.86 6.37
N ASN A 7 0.46 2.71 5.81
CA ASN A 7 0.87 3.94 5.16
C ASN A 7 1.22 5.02 6.20
N GLY A 8 2.06 5.99 5.82
CA GLY A 8 2.42 7.11 6.70
C GLY A 8 3.43 6.70 7.78
N ALA A 9 2.96 6.42 9.00
CA ALA A 9 3.83 6.22 10.17
C ALA A 9 4.83 5.07 9.97
N SER A 10 4.37 3.90 9.53
CA SER A 10 5.28 2.77 9.30
C SER A 10 6.30 3.06 8.20
N GLN A 11 5.92 3.77 7.14
CA GLN A 11 6.86 4.19 6.10
C GLN A 11 7.89 5.19 6.63
N ALA A 12 7.47 6.16 7.46
CA ALA A 12 8.38 7.12 8.09
C ALA A 12 9.40 6.44 9.03
N ILE A 13 8.99 5.39 9.75
CA ILE A 13 9.90 4.59 10.58
C ILE A 13 10.95 3.88 9.71
N LEU A 14 10.53 3.27 8.59
CA LEU A 14 11.45 2.63 7.64
C LEU A 14 12.40 3.66 7.00
N ASP A 15 11.89 4.84 6.66
CA ASP A 15 12.68 5.94 6.11
C ASP A 15 13.76 6.39 7.10
N ALA A 16 13.41 6.56 8.37
CA ALA A 16 14.36 6.95 9.42
C ALA A 16 15.48 5.91 9.59
N SER A 17 15.14 4.61 9.62
CA SER A 17 16.13 3.54 9.71
C SER A 17 17.04 3.49 8.49
N CYS A 18 16.47 3.58 7.29
CA CYS A 18 17.22 3.56 6.03
C CYS A 18 18.17 4.77 5.93
N LEU A 19 17.68 5.96 6.25
CA LEU A 19 18.48 7.19 6.26
C LEU A 19 19.65 7.09 7.25
N ALA A 20 19.40 6.61 8.47
CA ALA A 20 20.45 6.42 9.48
C ALA A 20 21.53 5.45 9.00
N MET A 21 21.15 4.34 8.36
CA MET A 21 22.09 3.38 7.80
C MET A 21 22.95 3.99 6.69
N HIS A 22 22.36 4.72 5.74
CA HIS A 22 23.10 5.33 4.64
C HIS A 22 24.02 6.46 5.12
N LEU A 23 23.59 7.25 6.11
CA LEU A 23 24.43 8.28 6.75
C LEU A 23 25.62 7.66 7.49
N ALA A 24 25.45 6.52 8.14
CA ALA A 24 26.53 5.84 8.87
C ALA A 24 27.57 5.18 7.94
N ALA A 25 27.17 4.77 6.73
CA ALA A 25 28.02 4.04 5.78
C ALA A 25 28.57 4.89 4.62
N GLY A 26 28.02 6.08 4.39
CA GLY A 26 28.36 6.93 3.25
C GLY A 26 29.63 7.76 3.45
N PRO A 27 30.39 8.08 2.38
CA PRO A 27 31.57 8.92 2.47
C PRO A 27 31.24 10.42 2.64
N THR A 28 30.06 10.85 2.19
CA THR A 28 29.53 12.22 2.37
C THR A 28 28.02 12.18 2.60
N VAL A 29 27.47 13.29 3.10
CA VAL A 29 26.02 13.44 3.34
C VAL A 29 25.25 13.37 2.02
N GLU A 30 25.74 13.99 0.96
CA GLU A 30 25.10 14.02 -0.36
C GLU A 30 25.00 12.61 -0.95
N ALA A 31 26.07 11.82 -0.83
CA ALA A 31 26.08 10.43 -1.29
C ALA A 31 25.10 9.57 -0.49
N ALA A 32 25.00 9.77 0.83
CA ALA A 32 24.04 9.07 1.68
C ALA A 32 22.59 9.41 1.32
N LEU A 33 22.27 10.70 1.13
CA LEU A 33 20.93 11.15 0.74
C LEU A 33 20.51 10.61 -0.63
N ALA A 34 21.43 10.60 -1.60
CA ALA A 34 21.15 10.05 -2.93
C ALA A 34 20.82 8.55 -2.89
N ARG A 35 21.54 7.77 -2.06
CA ARG A 35 21.29 6.33 -1.87
C ARG A 35 19.97 6.07 -1.16
N TYR A 36 19.71 6.81 -0.09
CA TYR A 36 18.43 6.77 0.63
C TYR A 36 17.25 7.07 -0.31
N ASP A 37 17.32 8.15 -1.10
CA ASP A 37 16.25 8.49 -2.05
C ASP A 37 16.06 7.39 -3.10
N GLY A 38 17.16 6.90 -3.68
CA GLY A 38 17.12 5.84 -4.69
C GLY A 38 16.49 4.54 -4.19
N GLU A 39 16.63 4.24 -2.90
CA GLU A 39 16.03 3.06 -2.28
C GLU A 39 14.56 3.28 -1.89
N ARG A 40 14.25 4.41 -1.24
CA ARG A 40 12.94 4.63 -0.60
C ARG A 40 11.90 5.26 -1.52
N ARG A 41 12.31 6.15 -2.43
CA ARG A 41 11.38 6.87 -3.33
C ARG A 41 10.62 5.95 -4.28
N PRO A 42 11.23 4.94 -4.95
CA PRO A 42 10.48 4.05 -5.85
C PRO A 42 9.41 3.25 -5.12
N ALA A 43 9.75 2.64 -3.97
CA ALA A 43 8.83 1.83 -3.18
C ALA A 43 7.65 2.65 -2.64
N THR A 44 7.93 3.81 -2.05
CA THR A 44 6.88 4.69 -1.48
C THR A 44 6.00 5.32 -2.57
N SER A 45 6.58 5.66 -3.73
CA SER A 45 5.81 6.17 -4.88
C SER A 45 4.89 5.10 -5.48
N ALA A 46 5.34 3.85 -5.57
CA ALA A 46 4.51 2.74 -6.02
C ALA A 46 3.27 2.55 -5.13
N ILE A 47 3.45 2.64 -3.80
CA ILE A 47 2.33 2.61 -2.84
C ILE A 47 1.37 3.79 -3.06
N VAL A 48 1.88 5.00 -3.33
CA VAL A 48 1.01 6.16 -3.63
C VAL A 48 0.19 5.94 -4.90
N LEU A 49 0.78 5.37 -5.94
CA LEU A 49 0.06 5.07 -7.19
C LEU A 49 -0.97 3.97 -6.99
N ALA A 50 -0.61 2.88 -6.29
CA ALA A 50 -1.54 1.80 -5.96
C ALA A 50 -2.74 2.29 -5.15
N ASN A 51 -2.50 3.13 -4.13
CA ASN A 51 -3.57 3.76 -3.35
C ASN A 51 -4.59 4.52 -4.22
N ARG A 52 -4.15 5.16 -5.31
CA ARG A 52 -5.02 5.92 -6.22
C ARG A 52 -5.79 5.05 -7.20
N GLN A 53 -5.29 3.85 -7.50
CA GLN A 53 -5.99 2.89 -8.36
C GLN A 53 -7.13 2.19 -7.63
N GLY A 54 -7.21 2.34 -6.30
CA GLY A 54 -8.13 1.60 -5.46
C GLY A 54 -7.48 0.30 -4.98
N GLY A 55 -7.80 -0.07 -3.74
CA GLY A 55 -7.25 -1.26 -3.12
C GLY A 55 -8.29 -2.38 -2.96
N PRO A 56 -8.03 -3.34 -2.06
CA PRO A 56 -8.95 -4.44 -1.78
C PRO A 56 -10.32 -3.94 -1.28
N GLU A 57 -10.42 -2.68 -0.88
CA GLU A 57 -11.66 -1.98 -0.55
C GLU A 57 -12.68 -2.02 -1.69
N ALA A 58 -12.25 -2.14 -2.96
CA ALA A 58 -13.18 -2.30 -4.09
C ALA A 58 -14.08 -3.55 -3.95
N VAL A 59 -13.61 -4.60 -3.24
CA VAL A 59 -14.46 -5.75 -2.90
C VAL A 59 -15.50 -5.37 -1.86
N ILE A 60 -15.15 -4.51 -0.90
CA ILE A 60 -16.07 -4.05 0.14
C ILE A 60 -17.17 -3.21 -0.51
N ASP A 61 -16.81 -2.24 -1.35
CA ASP A 61 -17.78 -1.39 -2.07
C ASP A 61 -18.73 -2.22 -2.94
N MET A 62 -18.20 -3.23 -3.64
CA MET A 62 -19.00 -4.15 -4.46
C MET A 62 -20.02 -4.93 -3.62
N VAL A 63 -19.58 -5.46 -2.47
CA VAL A 63 -20.43 -6.26 -1.58
C VAL A 63 -21.50 -5.36 -0.93
N GLU A 64 -21.12 -4.17 -0.47
CA GLU A 64 -22.04 -3.18 0.10
C GLU A 64 -23.13 -2.78 -0.91
N ALA A 65 -22.76 -2.52 -2.17
CA ALA A 65 -23.71 -2.19 -3.22
C ALA A 65 -24.71 -3.32 -3.54
N ARG A 66 -24.29 -4.59 -3.40
CA ARG A 66 -25.13 -5.76 -3.70
C ARG A 66 -25.97 -6.21 -2.51
N ALA A 67 -25.49 -5.99 -1.30
CA ALA A 67 -26.12 -6.43 -0.06
C ALA A 67 -26.17 -5.30 0.99
N PRO A 68 -26.89 -4.19 0.71
CA PRO A 68 -26.90 -2.99 1.57
C PRO A 68 -27.58 -3.22 2.93
N HIS A 69 -28.28 -4.34 3.09
CA HIS A 69 -28.94 -4.73 4.33
C HIS A 69 -28.27 -5.93 5.01
N GLY A 70 -27.05 -6.28 4.58
CA GLY A 70 -26.31 -7.44 5.06
C GLY A 70 -26.61 -8.72 4.26
N PHE A 71 -25.91 -9.78 4.63
CA PHE A 71 -25.98 -11.11 4.02
C PHE A 71 -25.49 -12.17 5.03
N ASP A 72 -25.97 -13.41 4.90
CA ASP A 72 -25.52 -14.54 5.72
C ASP A 72 -24.40 -15.35 5.06
N ASP A 73 -24.33 -15.31 3.73
CA ASP A 73 -23.32 -16.02 2.92
C ASP A 73 -22.72 -15.07 1.88
N ILE A 74 -21.41 -14.83 2.00
CA ILE A 74 -20.67 -13.97 1.08
C ILE A 74 -20.57 -14.58 -0.32
N ASP A 75 -20.51 -15.91 -0.45
CA ASP A 75 -20.35 -16.55 -1.76
C ASP A 75 -21.66 -16.48 -2.57
N ALA A 76 -22.80 -16.26 -1.91
CA ALA A 76 -24.07 -15.92 -2.55
C ALA A 76 -24.12 -14.47 -3.08
N VAL A 77 -23.32 -13.55 -2.51
CA VAL A 77 -23.23 -12.13 -2.94
C VAL A 77 -22.15 -11.94 -4.02
N ALA A 78 -20.97 -12.52 -3.79
CA ALA A 78 -19.85 -12.50 -4.71
C ALA A 78 -18.95 -13.72 -4.47
N SER A 79 -18.82 -14.57 -5.48
CA SER A 79 -18.00 -15.78 -5.39
C SER A 79 -16.56 -15.46 -5.03
N ARG A 80 -15.86 -16.39 -4.38
CA ARG A 80 -14.42 -16.26 -4.07
C ARG A 80 -13.57 -15.89 -5.28
N GLU A 81 -13.87 -16.44 -6.46
CA GLU A 81 -13.10 -16.15 -7.68
C GLU A 81 -13.34 -14.73 -8.19
N GLU A 82 -14.58 -14.24 -8.12
CA GLU A 82 -14.93 -12.86 -8.44
C GLU A 82 -14.24 -11.88 -7.48
N ARG A 83 -14.30 -12.15 -6.17
CA ARG A 83 -13.60 -11.33 -5.16
C ARG A 83 -12.10 -11.28 -5.41
N LYS A 84 -11.48 -12.41 -5.77
CA LYS A 84 -10.05 -12.44 -6.14
C LYS A 84 -9.73 -11.64 -7.40
N SER A 85 -10.60 -11.68 -8.42
CA SER A 85 -10.34 -10.95 -9.66
C SER A 85 -10.39 -9.44 -9.46
N VAL A 86 -11.21 -8.95 -8.53
CA VAL A 86 -11.27 -7.54 -8.14
C VAL A 86 -9.99 -7.11 -7.41
N VAL A 87 -9.39 -7.97 -6.57
CA VAL A 87 -8.18 -7.64 -5.79
C VAL A 87 -6.88 -7.81 -6.58
N ARG A 88 -6.86 -8.55 -7.70
CA ARG A 88 -5.64 -8.88 -8.47
C ARG A 88 -4.81 -7.69 -8.98
N GLY A 89 -5.32 -6.45 -8.91
CA GLY A 89 -4.57 -5.23 -9.21
C GLY A 89 -3.84 -4.60 -8.01
N TYR A 90 -4.05 -5.12 -6.81
CA TYR A 90 -3.47 -4.63 -5.56
C TYR A 90 -2.63 -5.73 -4.90
N ALA A 91 -1.30 -5.56 -4.98
CA ALA A 91 -0.21 -6.49 -4.63
C ALA A 91 0.24 -7.44 -5.74
#